data_AF-A0A175RGF8-F1
#
_entry.id   AF-A0A175RGF8-F1
#
_cell.length_a   1.000
_cell.length_b   1.000
_cell.length_c   1.000
_cell.angle_alpha   90.00
_cell.angle_beta   90.00
_cell.angle_gamma   90.00
#
_symmetry.space_group_name_H-M   'P 1'
#
loop_
_entity.id
_entity.type
_entity.pdbx_description
1 polymer ?
#
loop_
_entity_poly.entity_id
_entity_poly.type
_entity_poly.pdbx_seq_one_letter_code
_entity_poly.pdbx_strand_id
1 'polypeptide(L)'
;PVVPLVAALQSYWLVIHVFVAIAGTGFFALGAGLAVSQLVQTYRQGRPVSKKLRFMETLPDADRLEVLSYRVILVGFVLWTFTLIAGAIWAERAWGRYWGWDTKEVWTFIIWVLYAGYIHARATRGWRGARSSWLALIGFGAVMFNFSVVNVFFKGLHSYSGL
;
A
#
# COMPACT_ATOMS: atom_id res chain seq x y z
N PRO A 1 24.34 8.03 25.50
CA PRO A 1 24.58 6.57 25.51
C PRO A 1 23.69 5.89 24.46
N VAL A 2 24.29 5.17 23.51
CA VAL A 2 23.54 4.33 22.56
C VAL A 2 22.97 3.17 23.36
N VAL A 3 21.66 3.18 23.59
CA VAL A 3 20.97 2.07 24.26
C VAL A 3 21.00 0.90 23.27
N PRO A 4 21.51 -0.29 23.66
CA PRO A 4 21.49 -1.45 22.78
C PRO A 4 20.04 -1.75 22.38
N LEU A 5 19.80 -1.94 21.08
CA LEU A 5 18.50 -2.36 20.58
C LEU A 5 18.12 -3.68 21.27
N VAL A 6 16.86 -3.78 21.71
CA VAL A 6 16.31 -4.99 22.32
C VAL A 6 16.60 -6.19 21.41
N ALA A 7 17.02 -7.34 21.96
CA ALA A 7 17.51 -8.49 21.17
C ALA A 7 16.58 -8.93 20.01
N ALA A 8 15.26 -8.71 20.14
CA ALA A 8 14.29 -8.97 19.08
C ALA A 8 14.48 -8.15 17.78
N LEU A 9 15.12 -6.98 17.86
CA LEU A 9 15.44 -6.09 16.73
C LEU A 9 16.73 -6.51 15.99
N GLN A 10 17.52 -7.43 16.55
CA GLN A 10 18.73 -7.99 15.93
C GLN A 10 18.42 -9.37 15.33
N SER A 11 17.40 -9.46 14.47
CA SER A 11 16.97 -10.73 13.88
C SER A 11 16.77 -10.65 12.37
N TYR A 12 17.12 -11.72 11.66
CA TYR A 12 16.82 -11.88 10.22
C TYR A 12 15.32 -11.74 9.92
N TRP A 13 14.48 -12.08 10.89
CA TRP A 13 13.03 -11.93 10.79
C TRP A 13 12.60 -10.48 10.61
N LEU A 14 13.21 -9.54 11.35
CA LEU A 14 12.96 -8.11 11.18
C LEU A 14 13.34 -7.65 9.77
N VAL A 15 14.50 -8.09 9.27
CA VAL A 15 14.98 -7.74 7.93
C VAL A 15 14.00 -8.22 6.84
N ILE A 16 13.57 -9.48 6.91
CA ILE A 16 12.60 -10.05 5.98
C ILE A 16 11.27 -9.29 6.06
N HIS A 17 10.76 -9.06 7.28
CA HIS A 17 9.50 -8.35 7.49
C HIS A 17 9.54 -6.94 6.88
N VAL A 18 10.56 -6.15 7.21
CA VAL A 18 10.69 -4.77 6.71
C VAL A 18 10.91 -4.74 5.20
N PHE A 19 11.73 -5.65 4.65
CA PHE A 19 11.94 -5.74 3.22
C PHE A 19 10.64 -6.04 2.47
N VAL A 20 9.86 -7.03 2.93
CA VAL A 20 8.59 -7.39 2.29
C VAL A 20 7.56 -6.26 2.46
N ALA A 21 7.55 -5.55 3.58
CA ALA A 21 6.71 -4.38 3.80
C ALA A 21 7.01 -3.27 2.76
N ILE A 22 8.28 -2.93 2.58
CA ILE A 22 8.73 -1.92 1.61
C ILE A 22 8.39 -2.36 0.19
N ALA A 23 8.64 -3.63 -0.16
CA ALA A 23 8.29 -4.18 -1.46
C ALA A 23 6.77 -4.07 -1.72
N GLY A 24 5.94 -4.48 -0.76
CA GLY A 24 4.48 -4.36 -0.82
C GLY A 24 4.02 -2.91 -1.04
N THR A 25 4.59 -1.96 -0.29
CA THR A 25 4.35 -0.53 -0.49
C THR A 25 4.75 -0.06 -1.89
N GLY A 26 5.89 -0.54 -2.42
CA GLY A 26 6.34 -0.24 -3.78
C GLY A 26 5.33 -0.70 -4.84
N PHE A 27 4.80 -1.92 -4.71
CA PHE A 27 3.74 -2.41 -5.59
C PHE A 27 2.45 -1.59 -5.46
N PHE A 28 2.05 -1.20 -4.25
CA PHE A 28 0.90 -0.30 -4.07
C PHE A 28 1.11 1.08 -4.71
N ALA A 29 2.30 1.65 -4.60
CA ALA A 29 2.66 2.92 -5.24
C ALA A 29 2.63 2.82 -6.76
N LEU A 30 3.19 1.75 -7.34
CA LEU A 30 3.12 1.49 -8.78
C LEU A 30 1.67 1.32 -9.24
N GLY A 31 0.87 0.55 -8.49
CA GLY A 31 -0.56 0.36 -8.75
C GLY A 31 -1.35 1.67 -8.73
N ALA A 32 -1.06 2.55 -7.77
CA ALA A 32 -1.65 3.87 -7.65
C ALA A 32 -1.24 4.77 -8.83
N GLY A 33 0.03 4.76 -9.23
CA GLY A 33 0.51 5.50 -10.41
C GLY A 33 -0.23 5.08 -11.68
N LEU A 34 -0.41 3.78 -11.89
CA LEU A 34 -1.20 3.24 -13.00
C LEU A 34 -2.67 3.65 -12.93
N ALA A 35 -3.26 3.68 -11.72
CA ALA A 35 -4.63 4.14 -11.51
C ALA A 35 -4.79 5.65 -11.82
N VAL A 36 -3.80 6.48 -11.49
CA VAL A 36 -3.77 7.90 -11.92
C VAL A 36 -3.70 7.98 -13.44
N SER A 37 -2.80 7.25 -14.08
CA SER A 37 -2.70 7.21 -15.55
C SER A 37 -4.02 6.76 -16.20
N GLN A 38 -4.69 5.77 -15.61
CA GLN A 38 -6.01 5.31 -16.05
C GLN A 38 -7.03 6.45 -15.98
N LEU A 39 -7.15 7.16 -14.85
CA LEU A 39 -8.09 8.28 -14.71
C LEU A 39 -7.83 9.35 -15.77
N VAL A 40 -6.55 9.72 -15.96
CA VAL A 40 -6.16 10.69 -16.98
C VAL A 40 -6.62 10.23 -18.38
N GLN A 41 -6.42 8.97 -18.74
CA GLN A 41 -6.87 8.43 -20.02
C GLN A 41 -8.41 8.40 -20.14
N THR A 42 -9.13 8.03 -19.08
CA THR A 42 -10.60 8.05 -19.05
C THR A 42 -11.15 9.47 -19.25
N TYR A 43 -10.56 10.50 -18.63
CA TYR A 43 -10.99 11.89 -18.83
C TYR A 43 -10.65 12.45 -20.21
N ARG A 44 -9.69 11.85 -20.93
CA ARG A 44 -9.29 12.26 -22.28
C ARG A 44 -10.18 11.66 -23.37
N GLN A 45 -10.82 10.51 -23.15
CA GLN A 45 -11.73 9.91 -24.10
C GLN A 45 -12.85 10.91 -24.46
N GLY A 46 -12.81 11.46 -25.68
CA GLY A 46 -13.78 12.45 -26.17
C GLY A 46 -13.34 13.93 -26.11
N ARG A 47 -12.08 14.25 -25.77
CA ARG A 47 -11.56 15.64 -25.78
C ARG A 47 -10.37 15.80 -26.74
N PRO A 48 -10.24 16.95 -27.45
CA PRO A 48 -9.10 17.20 -28.32
C PRO A 48 -7.80 17.28 -27.52
N VAL A 49 -6.76 16.60 -27.99
CA VAL A 49 -5.47 16.50 -27.30
C VAL A 49 -4.71 17.82 -27.38
N SER A 50 -4.45 18.44 -26.23
CA SER A 50 -3.50 19.56 -26.14
C SER A 50 -2.10 19.10 -26.54
N LYS A 51 -1.40 19.89 -27.38
CA LYS A 51 -0.01 19.61 -27.82
C LYS A 51 0.96 19.33 -26.67
N LYS A 52 0.70 19.84 -25.46
CA LYS A 52 1.52 19.63 -24.25
C LYS A 52 1.45 18.21 -23.69
N LEU A 53 0.42 17.43 -24.04
CA LEU A 53 0.17 16.09 -23.49
C LEU A 53 0.40 14.97 -24.51
N ARG A 54 1.15 15.24 -25.60
CA ARG A 54 1.41 14.26 -26.66
C ARG A 54 2.11 12.99 -26.15
N PHE A 55 2.94 13.10 -25.10
CA PHE A 55 3.56 11.93 -24.47
C PHE A 55 2.53 10.96 -23.89
N MET A 56 1.35 11.42 -23.49
CA MET A 56 0.30 10.56 -22.95
C MET A 56 -0.38 9.72 -24.04
N GLU A 57 -0.11 9.94 -25.32
CA GLU A 57 -0.52 9.05 -26.42
C GLU A 57 0.33 7.77 -26.47
N THR A 58 1.51 7.76 -25.83
CA THR A 58 2.33 6.54 -25.72
C THR A 58 1.86 5.63 -24.58
N LEU A 59 0.95 6.11 -23.73
CA LEU A 59 0.40 5.31 -22.64
C LEU A 59 -0.68 4.35 -23.16
N PRO A 60 -0.79 3.14 -22.61
CA PRO A 60 -1.88 2.22 -22.95
C PRO A 60 -3.26 2.83 -22.68
N ASP A 61 -4.29 2.24 -23.30
CA ASP A 61 -5.68 2.60 -23.05
C ASP A 61 -6.08 2.37 -21.58
N ALA A 62 -7.13 3.08 -21.15
CA ALA A 62 -7.62 3.05 -19.77
C ALA A 62 -7.91 1.63 -19.27
N ASP A 63 -8.49 0.76 -20.10
CA ASP A 63 -8.80 -0.63 -19.72
C ASP A 63 -7.53 -1.47 -19.48
N ARG A 64 -6.48 -1.25 -20.27
CA ARG A 64 -5.18 -1.93 -20.08
C ARG A 64 -4.49 -1.45 -18.81
N LEU A 65 -4.49 -0.15 -18.57
CA LEU A 65 -3.95 0.45 -17.35
C LEU A 65 -4.69 -0.05 -16.11
N GLU A 66 -6.01 -0.19 -16.21
CA GLU A 66 -6.85 -0.73 -15.13
C GLU A 66 -6.47 -2.19 -14.80
N VAL A 67 -6.34 -3.05 -15.81
CA VAL A 67 -5.94 -4.46 -15.61
C VAL A 67 -4.53 -4.56 -15.03
N LEU A 68 -3.60 -3.72 -15.51
CA LEU A 68 -2.23 -3.70 -15.01
C LEU A 68 -2.19 -3.22 -13.56
N SER A 69 -2.90 -2.14 -13.23
CA SER A 69 -3.03 -1.62 -11.87
C SER A 69 -3.57 -2.70 -10.93
N TYR A 70 -4.65 -3.39 -11.32
CA TYR A 70 -5.22 -4.47 -10.53
C TYR A 70 -4.21 -5.61 -10.26
N ARG A 71 -3.48 -6.06 -11.29
CA ARG A 71 -2.47 -7.14 -11.14
C ARG A 71 -1.32 -6.72 -10.22
N VAL A 72 -0.84 -5.50 -10.38
CA VAL A 72 0.25 -4.93 -9.56
C VAL A 72 -0.19 -4.79 -8.10
N ILE A 73 -1.40 -4.28 -7.86
CA ILE A 73 -1.98 -4.17 -6.52
C ILE A 73 -2.18 -5.54 -5.88
N LEU A 74 -2.59 -6.56 -6.65
CA LEU A 74 -2.76 -7.92 -6.14
C LEU A 74 -1.43 -8.49 -5.60
N VAL A 75 -0.31 -8.27 -6.31
CA VAL A 75 1.02 -8.64 -5.82
C VAL A 75 1.35 -7.90 -4.53
N GLY A 76 1.13 -6.58 -4.49
CA GLY A 76 1.29 -5.77 -3.28
C GLY A 76 0.47 -6.29 -2.10
N PHE A 77 -0.78 -6.70 -2.34
CA PHE A 77 -1.68 -7.23 -1.32
C PHE A 77 -1.19 -8.56 -0.73
N VAL A 78 -0.65 -9.46 -1.55
CA VAL A 78 -0.05 -10.72 -1.07
C VAL A 78 1.14 -10.43 -0.16
N LEU A 79 2.03 -9.52 -0.57
CA LEU A 79 3.19 -9.10 0.24
C LEU A 79 2.76 -8.39 1.53
N TRP A 80 1.72 -7.55 1.47
CA TRP A 80 1.18 -6.87 2.64
C TRP A 80 0.52 -7.85 3.62
N THR A 81 -0.17 -8.87 3.12
CA THR A 81 -0.75 -9.95 3.93
C THR A 81 0.35 -10.72 4.65
N PHE A 82 1.43 -11.06 3.95
CA PHE A 82 2.60 -11.66 4.58
C PHE A 82 3.18 -10.73 5.66
N THR A 83 3.31 -9.43 5.37
CA THR A 83 3.82 -8.43 6.31
C THR A 83 3.00 -8.42 7.59
N LEU A 84 1.67 -8.40 7.50
CA LEU A 84 0.76 -8.39 8.65
C LEU A 84 0.93 -9.66 9.50
N ILE A 85 0.91 -10.84 8.89
CA ILE A 85 1.08 -12.13 9.59
C ILE A 85 2.47 -12.22 10.22
N ALA A 86 3.52 -11.91 9.45
CA ALA A 86 4.90 -11.98 9.93
C ALA A 86 5.17 -10.97 11.05
N GLY A 87 4.52 -9.80 11.00
CA GLY A 87 4.54 -8.79 12.04
C GLY A 87 3.93 -9.30 13.34
N ALA A 88 2.75 -9.94 13.27
CA ALA A 88 2.10 -10.51 14.45
C ALA A 88 2.95 -11.60 15.12
N ILE A 89 3.57 -12.50 14.34
CA ILE A 89 4.48 -13.54 14.88
C ILE A 89 5.71 -12.89 15.54
N TRP A 90 6.25 -11.81 14.96
CA TRP A 90 7.36 -11.08 15.58
C TRP A 90 6.95 -10.38 16.88
N ALA A 91 5.77 -9.75 16.90
CA ALA A 91 5.23 -9.06 18.06
C ALA A 91 5.13 -10.01 19.27
N GLU A 92 4.71 -11.27 19.05
CA GLU A 92 4.70 -12.29 20.10
C GLU A 92 6.10 -12.53 20.67
N ARG A 93 7.11 -12.69 19.81
CA ARG A 93 8.49 -12.93 20.25
C ARG A 93 9.13 -11.72 20.92
N ALA A 94 8.74 -10.51 20.52
CA ALA A 94 9.32 -9.27 21.03
C ALA A 94 8.64 -8.81 22.33
N TRP A 95 7.32 -8.93 22.41
CA TRP A 95 6.48 -8.29 23.44
C TRP A 95 5.54 -9.25 24.16
N GLY A 96 5.56 -10.55 23.84
CA GLY A 96 4.72 -11.58 24.47
C GLY A 96 3.25 -11.53 24.08
N ARG A 97 2.91 -10.85 22.96
CA ARG A 97 1.56 -10.83 22.37
C ARG A 97 1.60 -10.65 20.86
N TYR A 98 0.72 -11.34 20.13
CA TYR A 98 0.59 -11.23 18.67
C TYR A 98 0.05 -9.88 18.17
N TRP A 99 -0.72 -9.18 18.98
CA TRP A 99 -1.38 -7.92 18.61
C TRP A 99 -1.59 -7.05 19.83
N GLY A 100 -1.22 -5.78 19.73
CA GLY A 100 -1.31 -4.76 20.77
C GLY A 100 -2.34 -3.66 20.52
N TRP A 101 -3.01 -3.63 19.37
CA TRP A 101 -3.89 -2.53 18.95
C TRP A 101 -3.19 -1.17 18.92
N ASP A 102 -1.87 -1.15 18.72
CA ASP A 102 -1.16 0.11 18.56
C ASP A 102 -1.51 0.77 17.22
N THR A 103 -1.27 2.08 17.12
CA THR A 103 -1.67 2.84 15.93
C THR A 103 -1.10 2.24 14.64
N LYS A 104 0.13 1.74 14.65
CA LYS A 104 0.74 1.18 13.45
C LYS A 104 0.07 -0.13 13.05
N GLU A 105 -0.14 -1.02 14.02
CA GLU A 105 -0.90 -2.27 13.83
C GLU A 105 -2.30 -1.99 13.27
N VAL A 106 -3.07 -1.11 13.90
CA VAL A 106 -4.42 -0.73 13.45
C VAL A 106 -4.41 -0.23 12.01
N TRP A 107 -3.48 0.67 11.65
CA TRP A 107 -3.41 1.21 10.29
C TRP A 107 -2.93 0.19 9.26
N THR A 108 -2.03 -0.75 9.63
CA THR A 108 -1.67 -1.85 8.71
C THR A 108 -2.87 -2.73 8.40
N PHE A 109 -3.76 -2.95 9.37
CA PHE A 109 -5.03 -3.65 9.18
C PHE A 109 -6.04 -2.84 8.35
N ILE A 110 -6.18 -1.54 8.58
CA ILE A 110 -7.04 -0.66 7.76
C ILE A 110 -6.61 -0.71 6.29
N ILE A 111 -5.32 -0.59 6.00
CA ILE A 111 -4.77 -0.70 4.63
C ILE A 111 -5.12 -2.05 4.03
N TRP A 112 -4.95 -3.13 4.80
CA TRP A 112 -5.28 -4.48 4.35
C TRP A 112 -6.77 -4.59 3.98
N VAL A 113 -7.69 -4.08 4.82
CA VAL A 113 -9.14 -4.08 4.55
C VAL A 113 -9.49 -3.24 3.33
N LEU A 114 -8.90 -2.06 3.15
CA LEU A 114 -9.14 -1.22 1.97
C LEU A 114 -8.73 -1.93 0.68
N TYR A 115 -7.57 -2.58 0.65
CA TYR A 115 -7.12 -3.31 -0.55
C TYR A 115 -7.86 -4.63 -0.76
N ALA A 116 -8.24 -5.35 0.31
CA ALA A 116 -9.13 -6.49 0.21
C ALA A 116 -10.50 -6.08 -0.37
N GLY A 117 -11.05 -4.96 0.10
CA GLY A 117 -12.27 -4.35 -0.42
C GLY A 117 -12.12 -3.91 -1.89
N TYR A 118 -11.00 -3.31 -2.27
CA TYR A 118 -10.69 -2.99 -3.68
C TYR A 118 -10.68 -4.24 -4.56
N ILE A 119 -10.00 -5.31 -4.14
CA ILE A 119 -9.92 -6.57 -4.89
C ILE A 119 -11.31 -7.22 -4.98
N HIS A 120 -12.06 -7.24 -3.88
CA HIS A 120 -13.42 -7.77 -3.83
C HIS A 120 -14.38 -6.97 -4.72
N ALA A 121 -14.33 -5.65 -4.65
CA ALA A 121 -15.06 -4.76 -5.54
C ALA A 121 -14.73 -5.08 -7.01
N ARG A 122 -13.45 -5.29 -7.34
CA ARG A 122 -13.02 -5.65 -8.70
C ARG A 122 -13.47 -7.03 -9.17
N ALA A 123 -13.62 -7.98 -8.25
CA ALA A 123 -14.19 -9.29 -8.55
C ALA A 123 -15.71 -9.23 -8.78
N THR A 124 -16.39 -8.19 -8.28
CA THR A 124 -17.84 -8.01 -8.45
C THR A 124 -18.19 -7.13 -9.67
N ARG A 125 -19.37 -7.39 -10.26
CA ARG A 125 -19.82 -6.70 -11.47
C ARG A 125 -20.15 -5.23 -11.14
N GLY A 126 -19.58 -4.29 -11.88
CA GLY A 126 -19.92 -2.86 -11.80
C GLY A 126 -18.83 -1.92 -11.23
N TRP A 127 -17.71 -2.46 -10.76
CA TRP A 127 -16.56 -1.67 -10.27
C TRP A 127 -15.43 -1.61 -11.29
N ARG A 128 -15.70 -0.95 -12.43
CA ARG A 128 -14.72 -0.70 -13.50
C ARG A 128 -14.60 0.78 -13.82
N GLY A 129 -13.57 1.14 -14.58
CA GLY A 129 -13.25 2.51 -14.97
C GLY A 129 -12.84 3.36 -13.76
N ALA A 130 -13.23 4.64 -13.78
CA ALA A 130 -12.81 5.63 -12.79
C ALA A 130 -13.09 5.24 -11.33
N ARG A 131 -14.18 4.51 -11.06
CA ARG A 131 -14.52 4.05 -9.69
C ARG A 131 -13.44 3.13 -9.12
N SER A 132 -12.91 2.21 -9.95
CA SER A 132 -11.82 1.32 -9.55
C SER A 132 -10.56 2.12 -9.22
N SER A 133 -10.21 3.09 -10.05
CA SER A 133 -9.04 3.92 -9.83
C SER A 133 -9.12 4.69 -8.52
N TRP A 134 -10.28 5.26 -8.18
CA TRP A 134 -10.47 5.96 -6.90
C TRP A 134 -10.31 5.03 -5.70
N LEU A 135 -10.84 3.80 -5.75
CA LEU A 135 -10.61 2.83 -4.68
C LEU A 135 -9.13 2.50 -4.48
N ALA A 136 -8.37 2.31 -5.58
CA ALA A 136 -6.92 2.09 -5.52
C ALA A 136 -6.18 3.28 -4.89
N LEU A 137 -6.58 4.51 -5.22
CA LEU A 137 -5.98 5.74 -4.69
C LEU A 137 -6.34 5.97 -3.22
N ILE A 138 -7.56 5.63 -2.77
CA ILE A 138 -7.95 5.67 -1.37
C ILE A 138 -7.09 4.70 -0.55
N GLY A 139 -6.93 3.46 -1.04
CA GLY A 139 -6.04 2.48 -0.43
C GLY A 139 -4.60 3.00 -0.31
N PHE A 140 -4.07 3.61 -1.37
CA PHE A 140 -2.72 4.18 -1.35
C PHE A 140 -2.61 5.42 -0.44
N GLY A 141 -3.66 6.24 -0.37
CA GLY A 141 -3.75 7.35 0.57
C GLY A 141 -3.63 6.88 2.02
N ALA A 142 -4.25 5.75 2.37
CA ALA A 142 -4.09 5.14 3.69
C ALA A 142 -2.67 4.62 3.94
N VAL A 143 -2.00 4.09 2.92
CA VAL A 143 -0.57 3.71 3.00
C VAL A 143 0.29 4.95 3.31
N MET A 144 0.10 6.04 2.57
CA MET A 144 0.83 7.29 2.81
C MET A 144 0.52 7.89 4.17
N PHE A 145 -0.72 7.80 4.64
CA PHE A 145 -1.10 8.24 5.98
C PHE A 145 -0.38 7.43 7.07
N ASN A 146 -0.30 6.11 6.93
CA ASN A 146 0.46 5.26 7.86
C ASN A 146 1.95 5.65 7.86
N PHE A 147 2.56 5.78 6.69
CA PHE A 147 3.99 6.09 6.62
C PHE A 147 4.34 7.51 7.10
N SER A 148 3.48 8.50 6.86
CA SER A 148 3.76 9.91 7.16
C SER A 148 3.19 10.36 8.51
N VAL A 149 1.92 10.08 8.78
CA VAL A 149 1.24 10.62 9.97
C VAL A 149 1.43 9.68 11.16
N VAL A 150 1.22 8.38 10.97
CA VAL A 150 1.33 7.42 12.07
C VAL A 150 2.77 7.33 12.58
N ASN A 151 3.76 7.26 11.69
CA ASN A 151 5.15 7.18 12.12
C ASN A 151 5.68 8.48 12.76
N VAL A 152 5.13 9.66 12.43
CA VAL A 152 5.65 10.94 12.93
C VAL A 152 4.91 11.43 14.17
N PHE A 153 3.58 11.25 14.24
CA PHE A 153 2.75 11.88 15.26
C PHE A 153 2.27 10.91 16.35
N PHE A 154 2.36 9.60 16.15
CA PHE A 154 1.89 8.61 17.12
C PHE A 154 3.06 7.80 17.67
N LYS A 155 3.36 8.01 18.95
CA LYS A 155 4.39 7.23 19.67
C LYS A 155 3.80 5.86 20.04
N GLY A 156 4.40 4.78 19.53
CA GLY A 156 4.07 3.39 19.87
C GLY A 156 5.31 2.53 20.01
N LEU A 157 5.15 1.23 20.29
CA LEU A 157 6.26 0.27 20.39
C LEU A 157 7.06 0.12 19.09
N HIS A 158 6.57 0.68 17.98
CA HIS A 158 7.25 0.77 16.69
C HIS A 158 8.02 2.08 16.48
N SER A 159 8.00 3.00 17.45
CA SER A 159 8.69 4.29 17.41
C SER A 159 10.17 4.13 17.81
N TYR A 160 10.92 3.30 17.09
CA TYR A 160 12.38 3.17 17.29
C TYR A 160 13.19 4.15 16.44
N SER A 161 12.55 5.00 15.62
CA SER A 161 13.26 5.88 14.69
C SER A 161 13.90 7.12 15.33
N GLY A 162 13.70 7.37 16.63
CA GLY A 162 14.40 8.46 17.34
C GLY A 162 14.23 9.84 16.71
N LEU A 163 13.11 10.09 16.04
CA LEU A 163 12.63 11.39 15.60
C LEU A 163 11.37 11.75 16.38
#